data_AF-A0A1M5XAV9-F1
#
_entry.id   AF-A0A1M5XAV9-F1
#
_cell.length_a   1.000
_cell.length_b   1.000
_cell.length_c   1.000
_cell.angle_alpha   90.00
_cell.angle_beta   90.00
_cell.angle_gamma   90.00
#
_symmetry.space_group_name_H-M   'P 1'
#
loop_
_entity.id
_entity.type
_entity.pdbx_description
1 polymer ?
#
loop_
_entity_poly.entity_id
_entity_poly.type
_entity_poly.pdbx_seq_one_letter_code
_entity_poly.pdbx_strand_id
1 'polypeptide(L)'
;SFWDCGEYISSAVKLEVTHAPGAALFQIVGAVAAIFALGKGENYSIVINAMSALFSALTILFLFWTITHFVRRLLNKDFDEVTQHQEISILFAGAVGALCFTFSDTFWFSAVEGEVYSMASMFIALLVWLITKWENEYLAKDSERWIILIFFVLGLSVGVHMMCMLAVPAVCLVYYARNYKFTWKNFIWANAITLGILIIVFKIIFPLIMTMFGRLEIFFVNGLGLPFHSGTIAAFILMVAACYFIIKYARKAKKNIYQTAALSVVYMIIGFSCWMVIPIRANANPPMNLNDPDTAIGMLDYYNREQYGDWPTIYGQNYTAFLDANGIEKNEDGSFKTKKTGEIYEKDEKTGTYRKTGDRFNYTFSKSQVSLMPRMFNEDKDVMANYISMYGAPDFTFNYANEDVADSPQAKQIFDELRGKYEDKTITAADYLKVKPYNLINVQKPSLAQNMDYFITFQNGYYFVRYLMWNFVGRQNDLEGNMENTKGNWISGIPFIDNALLGNQDKMPAKFKNESTVKFFFLPLILGLIGFFFQLNRDFGRFYALLSLFILTSIGIVFYTGVKPFEVRERDYAMVGSFYAFAIWIGLGAAAILWFIQSKVKSNGANIALGVVLLGVPFMMG
;
A
#
# COMPACT_ATOMS: atom_id res chain seq x y z
N SER A 1 -14.54 -7.15 -14.14
CA SER A 1 -13.97 -7.72 -12.92
C SER A 1 -15.09 -8.11 -11.96
N PHE A 2 -14.99 -9.29 -11.33
CA PHE A 2 -16.03 -9.85 -10.45
C PHE A 2 -15.63 -9.85 -8.95
N TRP A 3 -14.55 -9.15 -8.60
CA TRP A 3 -14.05 -9.05 -7.23
C TRP A 3 -14.74 -7.91 -6.46
N ASP A 4 -13.94 -6.94 -5.98
CA ASP A 4 -14.40 -5.85 -5.14
C ASP A 4 -15.21 -4.82 -5.96
N CYS A 5 -15.07 -4.82 -7.30
CA CYS A 5 -15.86 -3.98 -8.21
C CYS A 5 -17.37 -4.03 -7.95
N GLY A 6 -17.95 -5.23 -7.78
CA GLY A 6 -19.39 -5.38 -7.55
C GLY A 6 -19.83 -4.72 -6.24
N GLU A 7 -19.03 -4.92 -5.19
CA GLU A 7 -19.21 -4.31 -3.88
C GLU A 7 -19.09 -2.78 -3.95
N TYR A 8 -18.00 -2.26 -4.52
CA TYR A 8 -17.77 -0.83 -4.64
C TYR A 8 -18.83 -0.12 -5.49
N ILE A 9 -19.23 -0.70 -6.62
CA ILE A 9 -20.32 -0.15 -7.45
C ILE A 9 -21.63 -0.12 -6.67
N SER A 10 -22.03 -1.22 -6.02
CA SER A 10 -23.28 -1.25 -5.22
C SER A 10 -23.24 -0.21 -4.11
N SER A 11 -22.11 -0.15 -3.40
CA SER A 11 -21.92 0.78 -2.29
C SER A 11 -21.91 2.23 -2.72
N ALA A 12 -21.32 2.56 -3.87
CA ALA A 12 -21.29 3.91 -4.40
C ALA A 12 -22.69 4.37 -4.81
N VAL A 13 -23.45 3.52 -5.53
CA VAL A 13 -24.78 3.88 -6.06
C VAL A 13 -25.79 4.17 -4.95
N LYS A 14 -25.73 3.40 -3.84
CA LYS A 14 -26.71 3.51 -2.74
C LYS A 14 -26.13 4.04 -1.43
N LEU A 15 -24.87 4.49 -1.43
CA LEU A 15 -24.12 4.87 -0.23
C LEU A 15 -24.19 3.78 0.84
N GLU A 16 -23.84 2.55 0.48
CA GLU A 16 -23.83 1.40 1.39
C GLU A 16 -22.46 1.30 2.11
N VAL A 17 -22.32 0.44 3.12
CA VAL A 17 -21.07 0.31 3.87
C VAL A 17 -20.26 -0.90 3.36
N THR A 18 -19.07 -0.64 2.81
CA THR A 18 -18.15 -1.66 2.26
C THR A 18 -17.32 -2.33 3.37
N HIS A 19 -16.46 -3.27 2.99
CA HIS A 19 -15.46 -3.85 3.87
C HIS A 19 -14.50 -2.79 4.46
N ALA A 20 -14.06 -3.05 5.69
CA ALA A 20 -13.18 -2.14 6.42
C ALA A 20 -11.78 -2.03 5.77
N PRO A 21 -11.13 -0.85 5.80
CA PRO A 21 -11.52 0.37 6.50
C PRO A 21 -12.45 1.28 5.66
N GLY A 22 -13.06 0.76 4.59
CA GLY A 22 -14.01 1.50 3.76
C GLY A 22 -13.37 2.55 2.85
N ALA A 23 -14.20 3.10 1.97
CA ALA A 23 -13.80 4.10 0.97
C ALA A 23 -14.83 5.23 0.86
N ALA A 24 -15.09 5.90 1.99
CA ALA A 24 -16.12 6.93 2.14
C ALA A 24 -16.16 7.98 1.02
N LEU A 25 -15.01 8.56 0.66
CA LEU A 25 -14.93 9.57 -0.40
C LEU A 25 -15.17 8.96 -1.78
N PHE A 26 -14.66 7.76 -2.04
CA PHE A 26 -14.95 7.04 -3.28
C PHE A 26 -16.47 6.83 -3.44
N GLN A 27 -17.14 6.42 -2.36
CA GLN A 27 -18.60 6.22 -2.36
C GLN A 27 -19.37 7.51 -2.56
N ILE A 28 -18.99 8.60 -1.88
CA ILE A 28 -19.64 9.91 -2.03
C ILE A 28 -19.53 10.40 -3.48
N VAL A 29 -18.32 10.33 -4.06
CA VAL A 29 -18.11 10.77 -5.45
C VAL A 29 -18.80 9.83 -6.43
N GLY A 30 -18.77 8.52 -6.15
CA GLY A 30 -19.49 7.51 -6.93
C GLY A 30 -21.01 7.70 -6.90
N ALA A 31 -21.60 8.10 -5.78
CA ALA A 31 -23.02 8.44 -5.68
C ALA A 31 -23.38 9.65 -6.56
N VAL A 32 -22.51 10.65 -6.61
CA VAL A 32 -22.68 11.79 -7.53
C VAL A 32 -22.53 11.35 -8.98
N ALA A 33 -21.53 10.53 -9.30
CA ALA A 33 -21.33 9.99 -10.63
C ALA A 33 -22.54 9.16 -11.08
N ALA A 34 -23.10 8.33 -10.19
CA ALA A 34 -24.25 7.47 -10.47
C ALA A 34 -25.49 8.25 -10.95
N ILE A 35 -25.62 9.55 -10.66
CA ILE A 35 -26.69 10.41 -11.22
C ILE A 35 -26.68 10.38 -12.77
N PHE A 36 -25.49 10.25 -13.39
CA PHE A 36 -25.35 10.16 -14.85
C PHE A 36 -25.82 8.83 -15.44
N ALA A 37 -26.18 7.83 -14.62
CA ALA A 37 -26.89 6.64 -15.10
C ALA A 37 -28.36 6.94 -15.45
N LEU A 38 -28.88 8.13 -15.09
CA LEU A 38 -30.24 8.60 -15.39
C LEU A 38 -31.33 7.62 -14.91
N GLY A 39 -31.11 6.97 -13.77
CA GLY A 39 -32.02 5.99 -13.18
C GLY A 39 -32.05 4.63 -13.88
N LYS A 40 -31.23 4.40 -14.92
CA LYS A 40 -31.13 3.12 -15.63
C LYS A 40 -30.13 2.20 -14.93
N GLY A 41 -30.64 1.14 -14.29
CA GLY A 41 -29.85 0.24 -13.45
C GLY A 41 -28.65 -0.39 -14.17
N GLU A 42 -28.84 -0.74 -15.44
CA GLU A 42 -27.84 -1.33 -16.32
C GLU A 42 -26.62 -0.41 -16.56
N ASN A 43 -26.80 0.91 -16.43
CA ASN A 43 -25.77 1.90 -16.72
C ASN A 43 -24.86 2.21 -15.51
N TYR A 44 -25.23 1.84 -14.29
CA TYR A 44 -24.41 2.15 -13.11
C TYR A 44 -23.00 1.58 -13.22
N SER A 45 -22.89 0.35 -13.73
CA SER A 45 -21.58 -0.28 -13.94
C SER A 45 -20.72 0.55 -14.91
N ILE A 46 -21.26 0.95 -16.06
CA ILE A 46 -20.55 1.76 -17.06
C ILE A 46 -20.12 3.10 -16.46
N VAL A 47 -21.02 3.78 -15.74
CA VAL A 47 -20.76 5.12 -15.18
C VAL A 47 -19.69 5.08 -14.09
N ILE A 48 -19.73 4.11 -13.18
CA ILE A 48 -18.73 4.00 -12.11
C ILE A 48 -17.37 3.55 -12.67
N ASN A 49 -17.34 2.64 -13.66
CA ASN A 49 -16.08 2.32 -14.35
C ASN A 49 -15.53 3.52 -15.14
N ALA A 50 -16.39 4.32 -15.79
CA ALA A 50 -15.98 5.55 -16.47
C ALA A 50 -15.44 6.61 -15.48
N MET A 51 -15.95 6.63 -14.25
CA MET A 51 -15.39 7.46 -13.17
C MET A 51 -13.95 7.03 -12.83
N SER A 52 -13.66 5.73 -12.75
CA SER A 52 -12.28 5.24 -12.60
C SER A 52 -11.40 5.67 -13.76
N ALA A 53 -11.88 5.57 -15.01
CA ALA A 53 -11.14 6.03 -16.18
C ALA A 53 -10.84 7.54 -16.13
N LEU A 54 -11.78 8.35 -15.64
CA LEU A 54 -11.60 9.79 -15.44
C LEU A 54 -10.53 10.09 -14.39
N PHE A 55 -10.54 9.39 -13.25
CA PHE A 55 -9.50 9.56 -12.23
C PHE A 55 -8.13 9.15 -12.74
N SER A 56 -8.04 8.03 -13.46
CA SER A 56 -6.80 7.61 -14.10
C SER A 56 -6.32 8.65 -15.13
N ALA A 57 -7.20 9.26 -15.93
CA ALA A 57 -6.82 10.34 -16.84
C ALA A 57 -6.24 11.56 -16.09
N LEU A 58 -6.82 11.92 -14.94
CA LEU A 58 -6.27 12.97 -14.07
C LEU A 58 -4.91 12.56 -13.46
N THR A 59 -4.71 11.30 -13.10
CA THR A 59 -3.40 10.78 -12.68
C THR A 59 -2.34 11.02 -13.75
N ILE A 60 -2.65 10.74 -15.02
CA ILE A 60 -1.73 10.96 -16.16
C ILE A 60 -1.44 12.45 -16.36
N LEU A 61 -2.44 13.32 -16.21
CA LEU A 61 -2.26 14.76 -16.27
C LEU A 61 -1.30 15.26 -15.18
N PHE A 62 -1.50 14.86 -13.93
CA PHE A 62 -0.62 15.24 -12.83
C PHE A 62 0.78 14.66 -13.00
N LEU A 63 0.89 13.41 -13.46
CA LEU A 63 2.18 12.78 -13.78
C LEU A 63 2.95 13.58 -14.85
N PHE A 64 2.27 13.95 -15.94
CA PHE A 64 2.86 14.77 -17.01
C PHE A 64 3.39 16.11 -16.46
N TRP A 65 2.61 16.80 -15.62
CA TRP A 65 3.05 18.04 -14.99
C TRP A 65 4.19 17.84 -13.98
N THR A 66 4.19 16.75 -13.23
CA THR A 66 5.27 16.39 -12.31
C THR A 66 6.57 16.12 -13.07
N ILE A 67 6.53 15.33 -14.15
CA ILE A 67 7.71 15.04 -14.99
C ILE A 67 8.24 16.33 -15.59
N THR A 68 7.39 17.12 -16.25
CA THR A 68 7.83 18.37 -16.91
C THR A 68 8.44 19.34 -15.91
N HIS A 69 7.90 19.44 -14.70
CA HIS A 69 8.51 20.20 -13.61
C HIS A 69 9.91 19.68 -13.26
N PHE A 70 10.08 18.38 -12.98
CA PHE A 70 11.40 17.83 -12.62
C PHE A 70 12.43 17.94 -13.75
N VAL A 71 12.02 17.75 -15.01
CA VAL A 71 12.91 17.96 -16.17
C VAL A 71 13.34 19.41 -16.24
N ARG A 72 12.40 20.36 -16.10
CA ARG A 72 12.72 21.79 -16.10
C ARG A 72 13.73 22.13 -14.99
N ARG A 73 13.52 21.60 -13.78
CA ARG A 73 14.43 21.77 -12.62
C ARG A 73 15.84 21.20 -12.88
N LEU A 74 15.94 20.09 -13.60
CA LEU A 74 17.22 19.45 -13.92
C LEU A 74 17.99 20.22 -14.99
N LEU A 75 17.29 20.79 -15.98
CA LEU A 75 17.89 21.55 -17.08
C LEU A 75 18.21 22.99 -16.68
N ASN A 76 17.37 23.61 -15.85
CA ASN A 76 17.58 24.95 -15.31
C ASN A 76 17.16 25.03 -13.83
N LYS A 77 18.07 25.55 -13.00
CA LYS A 77 17.85 25.68 -11.55
C LYS A 77 16.93 26.83 -11.19
N ASP A 78 16.74 27.82 -12.05
CA ASP A 78 15.79 28.91 -11.85
C ASP A 78 14.93 29.02 -13.12
N PHE A 79 13.63 29.20 -12.95
CA PHE A 79 12.63 28.96 -13.99
C PHE A 79 12.71 29.94 -15.17
N ASP A 80 13.57 30.97 -15.11
CA ASP A 80 13.49 32.18 -15.92
C ASP A 80 14.21 32.10 -17.29
N GLU A 81 14.92 31.01 -17.60
CA GLU A 81 15.66 30.87 -18.87
C GLU A 81 15.47 29.47 -19.51
N VAL A 82 14.25 29.14 -19.96
CA VAL A 82 14.03 27.93 -20.78
C VAL A 82 13.98 28.31 -22.25
N THR A 83 14.90 27.78 -23.05
CA THR A 83 14.89 27.97 -24.50
C THR A 83 13.78 27.13 -25.15
N GLN A 84 13.29 27.56 -26.31
CA GLN A 84 12.26 26.83 -27.07
C GLN A 84 12.63 25.34 -27.32
N HIS A 85 13.91 25.05 -27.54
CA HIS A 85 14.38 23.67 -27.74
C HIS A 85 14.28 22.83 -26.46
N GLN A 86 14.58 23.43 -25.29
CA GLN A 86 14.43 22.76 -24.00
C GLN A 86 12.95 22.56 -23.66
N GLU A 87 12.07 23.49 -24.02
CA GLU A 87 10.62 23.32 -23.86
C GLU A 87 10.12 22.10 -24.62
N ILE A 88 10.52 21.93 -25.88
CA ILE A 88 10.19 20.75 -26.69
C ILE A 88 10.64 19.47 -25.99
N SER A 89 11.88 19.43 -25.49
CA SER A 89 12.40 18.26 -24.76
C SER A 89 11.66 17.99 -23.45
N ILE A 90 11.29 19.03 -22.72
CA ILE A 90 10.50 18.93 -21.49
C ILE A 90 9.14 18.30 -21.80
N LEU A 91 8.44 18.78 -22.84
CA LEU A 91 7.14 18.27 -23.24
C LEU A 91 7.20 16.82 -23.71
N PHE A 92 8.17 16.45 -24.55
CA PHE A 92 8.36 15.06 -24.97
C PHE A 92 8.69 14.15 -23.79
N ALA A 93 9.54 14.60 -22.86
CA ALA A 93 9.86 13.84 -21.66
C ALA A 93 8.63 13.59 -20.79
N GLY A 94 7.80 14.63 -20.59
CA GLY A 94 6.50 14.52 -19.94
C GLY A 94 5.60 13.50 -20.62
N ALA A 95 5.44 13.60 -21.94
CA ALA A 95 4.57 12.73 -22.72
C ALA A 95 5.05 11.27 -22.69
N VAL A 96 6.35 11.01 -22.91
CA VAL A 96 6.91 9.66 -22.91
C VAL A 96 6.74 8.98 -21.55
N GLY A 97 7.09 9.65 -20.45
CA GLY A 97 6.95 9.06 -19.13
C GLY A 97 5.49 8.86 -18.72
N ALA A 98 4.62 9.85 -18.97
CA ALA A 98 3.20 9.76 -18.64
C ALA A 98 2.49 8.68 -19.45
N LEU A 99 2.74 8.57 -20.76
CA LEU A 99 2.13 7.55 -21.60
C LEU A 99 2.66 6.14 -21.32
N CYS A 100 3.94 5.98 -20.93
CA CYS A 100 4.45 4.68 -20.48
C CYS A 100 3.70 4.19 -19.24
N PHE A 101 3.28 5.11 -18.35
CA PHE A 101 2.43 4.75 -17.22
C PHE A 101 0.98 4.49 -17.65
N THR A 102 0.43 5.31 -18.56
CA THR A 102 -0.92 5.11 -19.12
C THR A 102 -1.08 3.68 -19.63
N PHE A 103 -0.15 3.20 -20.45
CA PHE A 103 -0.20 1.88 -21.07
C PHE A 103 0.47 0.79 -20.23
N SER A 104 0.82 1.06 -18.98
CA SER A 104 1.29 0.03 -18.07
C SER A 104 0.11 -0.85 -17.63
N ASP A 105 0.28 -2.16 -17.74
CA ASP A 105 -0.78 -3.16 -17.59
C ASP A 105 -1.57 -3.02 -16.26
N THR A 106 -0.86 -2.91 -15.13
CA THR A 106 -1.48 -2.76 -13.80
C THR A 106 -2.31 -1.46 -13.69
N PHE A 107 -1.78 -0.36 -14.21
CA PHE A 107 -2.46 0.94 -14.14
C PHE A 107 -3.67 0.97 -15.08
N TRP A 108 -3.54 0.41 -16.29
CA TRP A 108 -4.62 0.32 -17.26
C TRP A 108 -5.78 -0.53 -16.72
N PHE A 109 -5.46 -1.68 -16.12
CA PHE A 109 -6.47 -2.54 -15.49
C PHE A 109 -7.23 -1.79 -14.38
N SER A 110 -6.51 -1.07 -13.51
CA SER A 110 -7.14 -0.22 -12.49
C SER A 110 -8.00 0.91 -13.07
N ALA A 111 -7.71 1.39 -14.29
CA ALA A 111 -8.48 2.45 -14.94
C ALA A 111 -9.82 1.97 -15.51
N VAL A 112 -9.97 0.67 -15.78
CA VAL A 112 -11.21 0.07 -16.33
C VAL A 112 -12.02 -0.69 -15.27
N GLU A 113 -11.64 -0.59 -14.01
CA GLU A 113 -12.29 -1.22 -12.87
C GLU A 113 -12.85 -0.20 -11.87
N GLY A 114 -14.09 -0.43 -11.42
CA GLY A 114 -14.77 0.36 -10.39
C GLY A 114 -14.23 0.09 -8.99
N GLU A 115 -12.92 0.24 -8.78
CA GLU A 115 -12.23 0.08 -7.50
C GLU A 115 -11.53 1.35 -7.05
N VAL A 116 -11.07 1.36 -5.79
CA VAL A 116 -10.43 2.51 -5.15
C VAL A 116 -9.07 2.90 -5.72
N TYR A 117 -8.40 1.99 -6.44
CA TYR A 117 -7.00 2.16 -6.87
C TYR A 117 -6.81 3.22 -7.95
N SER A 118 -7.82 3.45 -8.81
CA SER A 118 -7.81 4.56 -9.79
C SER A 118 -7.76 5.91 -9.07
N MET A 119 -8.66 6.12 -8.12
CA MET A 119 -8.73 7.32 -7.30
C MET A 119 -7.52 7.44 -6.37
N ALA A 120 -7.04 6.35 -5.78
CA ALA A 120 -5.83 6.37 -4.94
C ALA A 120 -4.60 6.81 -5.73
N SER A 121 -4.43 6.31 -6.96
CA SER A 121 -3.36 6.73 -7.87
C SER A 121 -3.46 8.22 -8.20
N MET A 122 -4.68 8.73 -8.42
CA MET A 122 -4.93 10.15 -8.66
C MET A 122 -4.52 11.00 -7.45
N PHE A 123 -4.85 10.57 -6.24
CA PHE A 123 -4.46 11.27 -5.02
C PHE A 123 -2.95 11.27 -4.79
N ILE A 124 -2.25 10.15 -5.04
CA ILE A 124 -0.78 10.10 -5.00
C ILE A 124 -0.19 11.11 -6.00
N ALA A 125 -0.67 11.09 -7.25
CA ALA A 125 -0.19 11.99 -8.28
C ALA A 125 -0.48 13.46 -7.95
N LEU A 126 -1.68 13.76 -7.44
CA LEU A 126 -2.07 15.10 -6.98
C LEU A 126 -1.16 15.58 -5.86
N LEU A 127 -0.89 14.76 -4.83
CA LEU A 127 -0.01 15.14 -3.71
C LEU A 127 1.42 15.44 -4.17
N VAL A 128 1.97 14.60 -5.05
CA VAL A 128 3.31 14.80 -5.62
C VAL A 128 3.32 16.04 -6.51
N TRP A 129 2.30 16.27 -7.33
CA TRP A 129 2.19 17.47 -8.14
C TRP A 129 2.02 18.75 -7.30
N LEU A 130 1.20 18.73 -6.25
CA LEU A 130 0.98 19.88 -5.37
C LEU A 130 2.28 20.37 -4.73
N ILE A 131 3.20 19.47 -4.35
CA ILE A 131 4.49 19.91 -3.82
C ILE A 131 5.40 20.50 -4.91
N THR A 132 5.28 20.08 -6.16
CA THR A 132 5.97 20.74 -7.28
C THR A 132 5.40 22.13 -7.56
N LYS A 133 4.08 22.30 -7.37
CA LYS A 133 3.41 23.60 -7.45
C LYS A 133 3.84 24.54 -6.33
N TRP A 134 3.92 24.04 -5.11
CA TRP A 134 4.54 24.76 -3.99
C TRP A 134 5.99 25.16 -4.33
N GLU A 135 6.79 24.24 -4.88
CA GLU A 135 8.19 24.50 -5.22
C GLU A 135 8.34 25.60 -6.29
N ASN A 136 7.45 25.66 -7.28
CA ASN A 136 7.44 26.74 -8.29
C ASN A 136 7.15 28.12 -7.66
N GLU A 137 6.35 28.16 -6.59
CA GLU A 137 5.86 29.38 -5.96
C GLU A 137 6.48 29.62 -4.58
N TYR A 138 7.58 28.95 -4.24
CA TYR A 138 8.13 28.93 -2.87
C TYR A 138 8.58 30.30 -2.31
N LEU A 139 8.75 31.31 -3.19
CA LEU A 139 9.05 32.70 -2.81
C LEU A 139 7.80 33.59 -2.70
N ALA A 140 6.64 33.11 -3.14
CA ALA A 140 5.38 33.84 -3.04
C ALA A 140 4.99 34.00 -1.56
N LYS A 141 4.40 35.16 -1.22
CA LYS A 141 4.01 35.50 0.16
C LYS A 141 2.97 34.54 0.76
N ASP A 142 2.26 33.81 -0.09
CA ASP A 142 1.18 32.90 0.24
C ASP A 142 1.48 31.45 -0.21
N SER A 143 2.75 31.11 -0.44
CA SER A 143 3.18 29.79 -0.91
C SER A 143 2.67 28.65 -0.02
N GLU A 144 2.54 28.88 1.29
CA GLU A 144 2.11 27.92 2.30
C GLU A 144 0.68 27.41 2.09
N ARG A 145 -0.14 28.09 1.27
CA ARG A 145 -1.47 27.60 0.86
C ARG A 145 -1.42 26.20 0.24
N TRP A 146 -0.34 25.91 -0.50
CA TRP A 146 -0.14 24.60 -1.12
C TRP A 146 0.13 23.52 -0.08
N ILE A 147 0.86 23.85 1.00
CA ILE A 147 1.08 22.91 2.11
C ILE A 147 -0.24 22.64 2.83
N ILE A 148 -1.05 23.67 3.09
CA ILE A 148 -2.37 23.50 3.71
C ILE A 148 -3.28 22.63 2.83
N LEU A 149 -3.26 22.85 1.50
CA LEU A 149 -4.00 22.05 0.53
C LEU A 149 -3.52 20.59 0.50
N ILE A 150 -2.22 20.33 0.58
CA ILE A 150 -1.67 18.98 0.69
C ILE A 150 -2.25 18.27 1.91
N PHE A 151 -2.29 18.92 3.07
CA PHE A 151 -2.85 18.31 4.28
C PHE A 151 -4.37 18.10 4.20
N PHE A 152 -5.11 19.00 3.54
CA PHE A 152 -6.53 18.78 3.20
C PHE A 152 -6.71 17.51 2.35
N VAL A 153 -5.93 17.38 1.28
CA VAL A 153 -5.96 16.22 0.36
C VAL A 153 -5.53 14.95 1.07
N LEU A 154 -4.56 15.00 1.99
CA LEU A 154 -4.18 13.86 2.83
C LEU A 154 -5.35 13.40 3.72
N GLY A 155 -6.10 14.33 4.31
CA GLY A 155 -7.31 14.04 5.06
C GLY A 155 -8.39 13.36 4.21
N LEU A 156 -8.65 13.92 3.02
CA LEU A 156 -9.58 13.32 2.05
C LEU A 156 -9.14 11.92 1.61
N SER A 157 -7.84 11.71 1.44
CA SER A 157 -7.28 10.45 0.94
C SER A 157 -7.55 9.25 1.86
N VAL A 158 -7.79 9.48 3.16
CA VAL A 158 -8.20 8.42 4.09
C VAL A 158 -9.57 7.85 3.68
N GLY A 159 -10.45 8.69 3.14
CA GLY A 159 -11.72 8.29 2.53
C GLY A 159 -11.60 7.56 1.20
N VAL A 160 -10.39 7.39 0.67
CA VAL A 160 -10.14 6.65 -0.57
C VAL A 160 -9.35 5.39 -0.25
N HIS A 161 -8.11 5.56 0.19
CA HIS A 161 -7.21 4.47 0.56
C HIS A 161 -6.01 5.02 1.35
N MET A 162 -5.60 4.34 2.43
CA MET A 162 -4.49 4.79 3.28
C MET A 162 -3.13 4.85 2.56
N MET A 163 -2.97 4.12 1.44
CA MET A 163 -1.73 4.13 0.64
C MET A 163 -1.35 5.52 0.12
N CYS A 164 -2.31 6.43 -0.06
CA CYS A 164 -2.04 7.79 -0.56
C CYS A 164 -1.06 8.55 0.34
N MET A 165 -1.11 8.25 1.64
CA MET A 165 -0.22 8.86 2.62
C MET A 165 1.25 8.39 2.50
N LEU A 166 1.53 7.34 1.74
CA LEU A 166 2.91 6.93 1.41
C LEU A 166 3.63 7.96 0.51
N ALA A 167 2.90 8.93 -0.05
CA ALA A 167 3.49 10.08 -0.73
C ALA A 167 4.02 11.17 0.21
N VAL A 168 3.65 11.15 1.51
CA VAL A 168 4.07 12.18 2.49
C VAL A 168 5.59 12.32 2.56
N PRO A 169 6.38 11.22 2.62
CA PRO A 169 7.83 11.36 2.65
C PRO A 169 8.42 12.05 1.43
N ALA A 170 7.91 11.75 0.23
CA ALA A 170 8.34 12.44 -0.99
C ALA A 170 8.00 13.94 -0.94
N VAL A 171 6.80 14.30 -0.46
CA VAL A 171 6.40 15.71 -0.25
C VAL A 171 7.35 16.42 0.70
N CYS A 172 7.63 15.85 1.87
CA CYS A 172 8.53 16.43 2.86
C CYS A 172 9.97 16.56 2.32
N LEU A 173 10.43 15.57 1.55
CA LEU A 173 11.78 15.55 1.01
C LEU A 173 11.96 16.51 -0.19
N VAL A 174 10.94 16.75 -1.00
CA VAL A 174 10.95 17.84 -2.00
C VAL A 174 10.99 19.20 -1.29
N TYR A 175 10.16 19.41 -0.26
CA TYR A 175 10.21 20.63 0.56
C TYR A 175 11.62 20.86 1.15
N TYR A 176 12.24 19.81 1.68
CA TYR A 176 13.60 19.84 2.18
C TYR A 176 14.61 20.20 1.08
N ALA A 177 14.54 19.52 -0.07
CA ALA A 177 15.45 19.71 -1.18
C ALA A 177 15.37 21.12 -1.80
N ARG A 178 14.27 21.85 -1.59
CA ARG A 178 14.17 23.26 -1.98
C ARG A 178 14.75 24.21 -0.96
N ASN A 179 14.46 24.02 0.33
CA ASN A 179 14.82 24.98 1.38
C ASN A 179 16.24 24.81 1.93
N TYR A 180 16.84 23.62 1.80
CA TYR A 180 18.10 23.29 2.46
C TYR A 180 19.12 22.73 1.50
N LYS A 181 20.39 23.13 1.70
CA LYS A 181 21.52 22.48 1.04
C LYS A 181 21.78 21.12 1.67
N PHE A 182 22.13 20.15 0.84
CA PHE A 182 22.48 18.81 1.28
C PHE A 182 23.73 18.84 2.17
N THR A 183 23.58 18.34 3.39
CA THR A 183 24.65 17.94 4.29
C THR A 183 24.14 16.72 5.04
N TRP A 184 25.01 15.80 5.47
CA TRP A 184 24.58 14.62 6.24
C TRP A 184 23.77 14.99 7.48
N LYS A 185 24.14 16.09 8.16
CA LYS A 185 23.38 16.63 9.30
C LYS A 185 21.96 17.05 8.91
N ASN A 186 21.82 17.89 7.87
CA ASN A 186 20.51 18.34 7.41
C ASN A 186 19.66 17.19 6.88
N PHE A 187 20.29 16.22 6.23
CA PHE A 187 19.64 15.03 5.69
C PHE A 187 19.09 14.12 6.79
N ILE A 188 19.84 13.89 7.86
CA ILE A 188 19.36 13.15 9.04
C ILE A 188 18.16 13.87 9.66
N TRP A 189 18.25 15.19 9.86
CA TRP A 189 17.11 15.97 10.37
C TRP A 189 15.90 15.95 9.45
N ALA A 190 16.09 16.01 8.13
CA ALA A 190 15.00 15.91 7.16
C ALA A 190 14.26 14.58 7.27
N ASN A 191 14.99 13.46 7.36
CA ASN A 191 14.39 12.13 7.54
C ASN A 191 13.71 12.00 8.90
N ALA A 192 14.32 12.52 9.98
CA ALA A 192 13.73 12.49 11.32
C ALA A 192 12.43 13.31 11.40
N ILE A 193 12.39 14.51 10.81
CA ILE A 193 11.19 15.34 10.73
C ILE A 193 10.13 14.67 9.85
N THR A 194 10.53 14.11 8.71
CA THR A 194 9.63 13.38 7.81
C THR A 194 8.98 12.19 8.52
N LEU A 195 9.77 11.38 9.24
CA LEU A 195 9.28 10.29 10.06
C LEU A 195 8.35 10.79 11.17
N GLY A 196 8.71 11.91 11.82
CA GLY A 196 7.85 12.56 12.81
C GLY A 196 6.49 12.97 12.25
N ILE A 197 6.46 13.61 11.08
CA ILE A 197 5.22 13.98 10.38
C ILE A 197 4.41 12.72 10.04
N LEU A 198 5.07 11.67 9.51
CA LEU A 198 4.43 10.40 9.19
C LEU A 198 3.78 9.78 10.44
N ILE A 199 4.49 9.72 11.56
CA ILE A 199 3.97 9.21 12.84
C ILE A 199 2.80 10.06 13.34
N ILE A 200 2.93 11.39 13.28
CA ILE A 200 1.87 12.32 13.71
C ILE A 200 0.60 12.09 12.89
N VAL A 201 0.70 11.96 11.57
CA VAL A 201 -0.45 11.76 10.70
C VAL A 201 -1.05 10.36 10.90
N PHE A 202 -0.24 9.30 10.78
CA PHE A 202 -0.73 7.91 10.78
C PHE A 202 -1.08 7.34 12.16
N LYS A 203 -0.23 7.59 13.15
CA LYS A 203 -0.31 6.94 14.47
C LYS A 203 -0.93 7.82 15.54
N ILE A 204 -0.96 9.14 15.34
CA ILE A 204 -1.48 10.07 16.34
C ILE A 204 -2.82 10.64 15.90
N ILE A 205 -2.89 11.49 14.87
CA ILE A 205 -4.09 12.31 14.61
C ILE A 205 -5.33 11.44 14.34
N PHE A 206 -5.31 10.54 13.36
CA PHE A 206 -6.51 9.74 13.04
C PHE A 206 -6.89 8.74 14.14
N PRO A 207 -5.96 7.93 14.70
CA PRO A 207 -6.31 7.01 15.79
C PRO A 207 -6.75 7.74 17.07
N LEU A 208 -6.17 8.90 17.38
CA LEU A 208 -6.58 9.71 18.53
C LEU A 208 -8.01 10.22 18.36
N ILE A 209 -8.36 10.73 17.17
CA ILE A 209 -9.73 11.16 16.88
C ILE A 209 -10.69 9.98 17.07
N MET A 210 -10.43 8.84 16.44
CA MET A 210 -11.32 7.67 16.54
C MET A 210 -11.44 7.14 17.98
N THR A 211 -10.32 7.07 18.71
CA THR A 211 -10.31 6.64 20.11
C THR A 211 -11.05 7.62 21.02
N MET A 212 -10.88 8.92 20.79
CA MET A 212 -11.57 9.97 21.55
C MET A 212 -13.08 9.84 21.39
N PHE A 213 -13.57 9.65 20.16
CA PHE A 213 -14.99 9.43 19.89
C PHE A 213 -15.53 8.20 20.62
N GLY A 214 -14.88 7.03 20.49
CA GLY A 214 -15.31 5.80 21.17
C GLY A 214 -15.29 5.89 22.70
N ARG A 215 -14.25 6.50 23.30
CA ARG A 215 -14.15 6.62 24.76
C ARG A 215 -15.15 7.61 25.35
N LEU A 216 -15.37 8.76 24.69
CA LEU A 216 -16.36 9.72 25.15
C LEU A 216 -17.77 9.14 25.01
N GLU A 217 -18.04 8.38 23.95
CA GLU A 217 -19.30 7.67 23.78
C GLU A 217 -19.62 6.76 24.99
N ILE A 218 -18.67 5.90 25.39
CA ILE A 218 -18.83 5.05 26.58
C ILE A 218 -19.00 5.89 27.85
N PHE A 219 -18.17 6.94 28.05
CA PHE A 219 -18.22 7.76 29.27
C PHE A 219 -19.57 8.47 29.45
N PHE A 220 -20.09 9.11 28.39
CA PHE A 220 -21.36 9.84 28.48
C PHE A 220 -22.56 8.90 28.59
N VAL A 221 -22.57 7.78 27.86
CA VAL A 221 -23.70 6.84 27.89
C VAL A 221 -23.67 5.98 29.14
N ASN A 222 -22.60 5.22 29.37
CA ASN A 222 -22.52 4.28 30.50
C ASN A 222 -22.20 4.98 31.82
N GLY A 223 -21.40 6.05 31.79
CA GLY A 223 -20.96 6.76 33.00
C GLY A 223 -21.95 7.81 33.49
N LEU A 224 -22.56 8.58 32.58
CA LEU A 224 -23.51 9.65 32.93
C LEU A 224 -24.98 9.29 32.67
N GLY A 225 -25.28 8.14 32.06
CA GLY A 225 -26.63 7.69 31.78
C GLY A 225 -27.34 8.50 30.68
N LEU A 226 -26.59 9.13 29.78
CA LEU A 226 -27.17 9.89 28.67
C LEU A 226 -27.54 8.99 27.48
N PRO A 227 -28.42 9.44 26.58
CA PRO A 227 -28.79 8.68 25.38
C PRO A 227 -27.59 8.38 24.47
N PHE A 228 -27.70 7.32 23.67
CA PHE A 228 -26.73 7.00 22.62
C PHE A 228 -26.36 8.21 21.75
N HIS A 229 -25.12 8.23 21.28
CA HIS A 229 -24.48 9.29 20.50
C HIS A 229 -24.22 10.60 21.27
N SER A 230 -24.57 10.70 22.55
CA SER A 230 -24.29 11.90 23.35
C SER A 230 -22.78 12.17 23.49
N GLY A 231 -21.97 11.12 23.66
CA GLY A 231 -20.52 11.26 23.74
C GLY A 231 -19.89 11.58 22.38
N THR A 232 -20.47 11.08 21.30
CA THR A 232 -20.11 11.44 19.92
C THR A 232 -20.33 12.93 19.65
N ILE A 233 -21.47 13.50 20.06
CA ILE A 233 -21.76 14.94 19.96
C ILE A 233 -20.76 15.74 20.80
N ALA A 234 -20.50 15.32 22.04
CA ALA A 234 -19.52 15.96 22.90
C ALA A 234 -18.11 15.95 22.29
N ALA A 235 -17.69 14.82 21.71
CA ALA A 235 -16.41 14.67 21.01
C ALA A 235 -16.30 15.65 19.83
N PHE A 236 -17.36 15.81 19.04
CA PHE A 236 -17.41 16.76 17.94
C PHE A 236 -17.26 18.21 18.42
N ILE A 237 -17.99 18.62 19.48
CA ILE A 237 -17.87 19.96 20.07
C ILE A 237 -16.45 20.21 20.58
N LEU A 238 -15.86 19.23 21.27
CA LEU A 238 -14.48 19.32 21.76
C LEU A 238 -13.47 19.45 20.62
N MET A 239 -13.69 18.73 19.50
CA MET A 239 -12.84 18.82 18.32
C MET A 239 -12.92 20.22 17.66
N VAL A 240 -14.13 20.78 17.53
CA VAL A 240 -14.34 22.15 17.01
C VAL A 240 -13.67 23.18 17.92
N ALA A 241 -13.85 23.04 19.24
CA ALA A 241 -13.20 23.90 20.22
C ALA A 241 -11.67 23.81 20.14
N ALA A 242 -11.11 22.60 20.04
CA ALA A 242 -9.68 22.38 19.88
C ALA A 242 -9.13 23.04 18.61
N CYS A 243 -9.81 22.87 17.47
CA CYS A 243 -9.45 23.55 16.22
C CYS A 243 -9.47 25.08 16.38
N TYR A 244 -10.51 25.64 17.00
CA TYR A 244 -10.62 27.07 17.27
C TYR A 244 -9.47 27.58 18.15
N PHE A 245 -9.15 26.88 19.25
CA PHE A 245 -8.07 27.28 20.16
C PHE A 245 -6.69 27.15 19.52
N ILE A 246 -6.43 26.11 18.72
CA ILE A 246 -5.18 25.94 17.97
C ILE A 246 -4.99 27.10 16.98
N ILE A 247 -6.02 27.46 16.21
CA ILE A 247 -5.97 28.60 15.28
C ILE A 247 -5.78 29.92 16.04
N LYS A 248 -6.50 30.12 17.16
CA LYS A 248 -6.38 31.33 17.98
C LYS A 248 -4.97 31.48 18.55
N TYR A 249 -4.39 30.39 19.07
CA TYR A 249 -3.02 30.37 19.57
C TYR A 249 -2.00 30.67 18.47
N ALA A 250 -2.12 30.00 17.31
CA ALA A 250 -1.22 30.21 16.18
C ALA A 250 -1.25 31.66 15.65
N ARG A 251 -2.43 32.28 15.60
CA ARG A 251 -2.58 33.71 15.27
C ARG A 251 -1.90 34.60 16.30
N LYS A 252 -2.08 34.33 17.60
CA LYS A 252 -1.45 35.11 18.69
C LYS A 252 0.07 35.02 18.68
N ALA A 253 0.63 33.88 18.30
CA ALA A 253 2.08 33.66 18.28
C ALA A 253 2.83 34.44 17.19
N LYS A 254 2.13 34.96 16.17
CA LYS A 254 2.70 35.74 15.04
C LYS A 254 3.87 35.07 14.30
N LYS A 255 3.99 33.73 14.38
CA LYS A 255 4.97 32.94 13.63
C LYS A 255 4.27 32.18 12.51
N ASN A 256 4.70 32.40 11.26
CA ASN A 256 4.08 31.79 10.07
C ASN A 256 4.02 30.25 10.18
N ILE A 257 5.10 29.61 10.65
CA ILE A 257 5.17 28.16 10.80
C ILE A 257 4.07 27.59 11.71
N TYR A 258 3.69 28.29 12.79
CA TYR A 258 2.63 27.81 13.69
C TYR A 258 1.26 27.97 13.04
N GLN A 259 1.05 29.00 12.24
CA GLN A 259 -0.19 29.19 11.48
C GLN A 259 -0.34 28.13 10.40
N THR A 260 0.73 27.87 9.63
CA THR A 260 0.74 26.82 8.61
C THR A 260 0.49 25.45 9.23
N ALA A 261 1.15 25.11 10.34
CA ALA A 261 0.95 23.84 11.03
C ALA A 261 -0.48 23.70 11.58
N ALA A 262 -1.00 24.73 12.26
CA ALA A 262 -2.37 24.76 12.77
C ALA A 262 -3.40 24.57 11.67
N LEU A 263 -3.29 25.34 10.58
CA LEU A 263 -4.20 25.25 9.45
C LEU A 263 -4.08 23.90 8.74
N SER A 264 -2.87 23.36 8.58
CA SER A 264 -2.66 22.03 8.00
C SER A 264 -3.39 20.95 8.79
N VAL A 265 -3.27 20.95 10.13
CA VAL A 265 -4.00 19.98 10.97
C VAL A 265 -5.51 20.17 10.85
N VAL A 266 -6.01 21.40 10.91
CA VAL A 266 -7.45 21.67 10.82
C VAL A 266 -8.02 21.25 9.46
N TYR A 267 -7.35 21.62 8.36
CA TYR A 267 -7.80 21.24 7.02
C TYR A 267 -7.67 19.73 6.79
N MET A 268 -6.69 19.05 7.38
CA MET A 268 -6.63 17.59 7.34
C MET A 268 -7.82 16.95 8.06
N ILE A 269 -8.24 17.48 9.22
CA ILE A 269 -9.43 17.02 9.93
C ILE A 269 -10.71 17.28 9.10
N ILE A 270 -10.80 18.44 8.44
CA ILE A 270 -11.91 18.75 7.52
C ILE A 270 -11.93 17.76 6.35
N GLY A 271 -10.77 17.43 5.75
CA GLY A 271 -10.72 16.41 4.70
C GLY A 271 -11.15 15.04 5.21
N PHE A 272 -10.71 14.67 6.41
CA PHE A 272 -11.06 13.40 7.04
C PHE A 272 -12.54 13.28 7.40
N SER A 273 -13.27 14.39 7.55
CA SER A 273 -14.68 14.36 7.91
C SER A 273 -15.58 13.68 6.87
N CYS A 274 -15.10 13.43 5.65
CA CYS A 274 -15.84 12.61 4.66
C CYS A 274 -16.17 11.21 5.20
N TRP A 275 -15.35 10.66 6.11
CA TRP A 275 -15.59 9.37 6.77
C TRP A 275 -16.85 9.31 7.62
N MET A 276 -17.42 10.47 8.01
CA MET A 276 -18.68 10.49 8.76
C MET A 276 -19.85 9.89 7.98
N VAL A 277 -19.75 9.75 6.65
CA VAL A 277 -20.77 9.05 5.86
C VAL A 277 -20.93 7.59 6.30
N ILE A 278 -19.86 6.91 6.70
CA ILE A 278 -19.90 5.49 7.08
C ILE A 278 -20.84 5.24 8.27
N PRO A 279 -20.66 5.87 9.45
CA PRO A 279 -21.56 5.64 10.57
C PRO A 279 -22.98 6.18 10.32
N ILE A 280 -23.11 7.28 9.58
CA ILE A 280 -24.43 7.82 9.20
C ILE A 280 -25.21 6.80 8.36
N ARG A 281 -24.53 6.14 7.40
CA ARG A 281 -25.14 5.12 6.56
C ARG A 281 -25.36 3.84 7.33
N ALA A 282 -24.43 3.38 8.16
CA ALA A 282 -24.65 2.22 9.04
C ALA A 282 -25.90 2.38 9.92
N ASN A 283 -26.11 3.55 10.52
CA ASN A 283 -27.35 3.84 11.29
C ASN A 283 -28.63 3.81 10.43
N ALA A 284 -28.54 4.10 9.14
CA ALA A 284 -29.67 3.98 8.22
C ALA A 284 -29.93 2.52 7.78
N ASN A 285 -29.08 1.58 8.23
CA ASN A 285 -29.17 0.14 8.00
C ASN A 285 -29.39 -0.26 6.52
N PRO A 286 -28.46 0.09 5.61
CA PRO A 286 -28.56 -0.28 4.20
C PRO A 286 -28.44 -1.80 4.01
N PRO A 287 -28.92 -2.36 2.88
CA PRO A 287 -28.85 -3.79 2.61
C PRO A 287 -27.43 -4.37 2.70
N MET A 288 -26.44 -3.59 2.26
CA MET A 288 -25.03 -3.91 2.46
C MET A 288 -24.45 -3.03 3.56
N ASN A 289 -24.28 -3.61 4.75
CA ASN A 289 -23.77 -2.94 5.93
C ASN A 289 -22.64 -3.76 6.57
N LEU A 290 -21.50 -3.87 5.89
CA LEU A 290 -20.40 -4.72 6.38
C LEU A 290 -19.86 -4.19 7.71
N ASN A 291 -19.70 -5.11 8.67
CA ASN A 291 -19.26 -4.85 10.05
C ASN A 291 -20.17 -3.95 10.90
N ASP A 292 -21.26 -3.41 10.34
CA ASP A 292 -22.24 -2.55 11.00
C ASP A 292 -21.64 -1.49 11.97
N PRO A 293 -20.83 -0.54 11.46
CA PRO A 293 -20.17 0.45 12.32
C PRO A 293 -21.10 1.63 12.66
N ASP A 294 -22.28 1.35 13.22
CA ASP A 294 -23.33 2.32 13.56
C ASP A 294 -23.02 3.13 14.85
N THR A 295 -22.00 2.74 15.60
CA THR A 295 -21.58 3.38 16.86
C THR A 295 -20.15 3.91 16.79
N ALA A 296 -19.80 4.83 17.69
CA ALA A 296 -18.42 5.35 17.75
C ALA A 296 -17.37 4.26 18.07
N ILE A 297 -17.77 3.22 18.83
CA ILE A 297 -16.91 2.07 19.11
C ILE A 297 -16.78 1.19 17.86
N GLY A 298 -17.91 0.84 17.21
CA GLY A 298 -17.89 0.08 15.96
C GLY A 298 -17.09 0.79 14.84
N MET A 299 -17.17 2.12 14.76
CA MET A 299 -16.36 2.92 13.84
C MET A 299 -14.86 2.86 14.14
N LEU A 300 -14.46 2.85 15.41
CA LEU A 300 -13.05 2.67 15.78
C LEU A 300 -12.54 1.29 15.35
N ASP A 301 -13.36 0.26 15.55
CA ASP A 301 -13.03 -1.12 15.19
C ASP A 301 -12.93 -1.29 13.67
N TYR A 302 -13.86 -0.69 12.94
CA TYR A 302 -13.87 -0.61 11.49
C TYR A 302 -12.62 0.12 10.98
N TYR A 303 -12.28 1.28 11.55
CA TYR A 303 -11.07 2.02 11.17
C TYR A 303 -9.78 1.21 11.39
N ASN A 304 -9.68 0.52 12.52
CA ASN A 304 -8.52 -0.32 12.86
C ASN A 304 -8.48 -1.63 12.08
N ARG A 305 -9.61 -2.05 11.49
CA ARG A 305 -9.80 -3.33 10.81
C ARG A 305 -9.62 -4.52 11.76
N GLU A 306 -10.17 -4.39 12.96
CA GLU A 306 -10.02 -5.38 14.05
C GLU A 306 -10.43 -6.80 13.61
N GLN A 307 -11.35 -6.93 12.65
CA GLN A 307 -11.79 -8.21 12.10
C GLN A 307 -10.70 -9.03 11.39
N TYR A 308 -9.63 -8.40 10.90
CA TYR A 308 -8.57 -9.11 10.16
C TYR A 308 -7.43 -9.57 11.08
N GLY A 309 -7.45 -9.18 12.35
CA GLY A 309 -6.35 -9.42 13.30
C GLY A 309 -5.09 -8.61 12.98
N ASP A 310 -4.01 -8.97 13.67
CA ASP A 310 -2.70 -8.35 13.53
C ASP A 310 -1.67 -9.38 13.05
N TRP A 311 -0.61 -8.91 12.41
CA TRP A 311 0.50 -9.76 11.96
C TRP A 311 1.85 -9.16 12.33
N PRO A 312 2.83 -10.00 12.67
CA PRO A 312 4.10 -9.52 13.17
C PRO A 312 4.93 -8.91 12.03
N THR A 313 5.25 -7.62 12.15
CA THR A 313 6.06 -6.91 11.15
C THR A 313 7.56 -6.93 11.50
N ILE A 314 7.91 -6.51 12.72
CA ILE A 314 9.30 -6.41 13.19
C ILE A 314 9.67 -7.55 14.13
N TYR A 315 8.77 -7.95 15.03
CA TYR A 315 9.05 -8.98 16.02
C TYR A 315 7.77 -9.73 16.36
N GLY A 316 7.82 -11.06 16.37
CA GLY A 316 6.67 -11.90 16.69
C GLY A 316 6.86 -13.34 16.25
N GLN A 317 5.75 -14.07 16.14
CA GLN A 317 5.72 -15.51 15.90
C GLN A 317 6.11 -15.89 14.47
N ASN A 318 6.74 -17.05 14.33
CA ASN A 318 6.86 -17.75 13.05
C ASN A 318 5.73 -18.78 12.90
N TYR A 319 5.49 -19.25 11.67
CA TYR A 319 4.46 -20.24 11.37
C TYR A 319 4.65 -21.56 12.14
N THR A 320 5.90 -21.89 12.48
CA THR A 320 6.26 -23.07 13.28
C THR A 320 5.67 -23.04 14.68
N ALA A 321 5.28 -21.87 15.20
CA ALA A 321 4.53 -21.76 16.45
C ALA A 321 3.20 -22.53 16.42
N PHE A 322 2.61 -22.68 15.23
CA PHE A 322 1.37 -23.43 15.02
C PHE A 322 1.60 -24.91 14.72
N LEU A 323 2.84 -25.31 14.45
CA LEU A 323 3.25 -26.72 14.28
C LEU A 323 3.74 -27.35 15.59
N ASP A 324 4.33 -26.54 16.47
CA ASP A 324 4.83 -26.96 17.77
C ASP A 324 3.70 -27.00 18.83
N ALA A 325 3.66 -28.06 19.64
CA ALA A 325 2.66 -28.23 20.70
C ALA A 325 2.79 -27.18 21.81
N ASN A 326 4.02 -26.71 22.05
CA ASN A 326 4.40 -25.70 23.04
C ASN A 326 4.68 -24.34 22.37
N GLY A 327 4.29 -24.17 21.10
CA GLY A 327 4.53 -22.92 20.37
C GLY A 327 3.70 -21.74 20.86
N ILE A 328 2.54 -22.01 21.48
CA ILE A 328 1.71 -21.05 22.19
C ILE A 328 1.78 -21.38 23.69
N GLU A 329 2.09 -20.39 24.51
CA GLU A 329 2.14 -20.55 25.97
C GLU A 329 0.75 -20.93 26.51
N LYS A 330 0.73 -21.78 27.54
CA LYS A 330 -0.50 -22.17 28.26
C LYS A 330 -0.44 -21.69 29.71
N ASN A 331 -1.61 -21.43 30.28
CA ASN A 331 -1.79 -21.19 31.71
C ASN A 331 -1.73 -22.52 32.49
N GLU A 332 -1.70 -22.45 33.82
CA GLU A 332 -1.66 -23.62 34.71
C GLU A 332 -2.89 -24.55 34.53
N ASP A 333 -4.03 -23.99 34.12
CA ASP A 333 -5.26 -24.72 33.83
C ASP A 333 -5.28 -25.38 32.44
N GLY A 334 -4.20 -25.24 31.66
CA GLY A 334 -4.07 -25.78 30.31
C GLY A 334 -4.68 -24.91 29.20
N SER A 335 -5.37 -23.81 29.52
CA SER A 335 -5.86 -22.84 28.53
C SER A 335 -4.71 -22.08 27.87
N PHE A 336 -4.89 -21.59 26.64
CA PHE A 336 -3.86 -20.76 26.01
C PHE A 336 -3.72 -19.42 26.72
N LYS A 337 -2.48 -19.00 26.94
CA LYS A 337 -2.15 -17.72 27.53
C LYS A 337 -2.37 -16.62 26.50
N THR A 338 -3.13 -15.60 26.89
CA THR A 338 -3.50 -14.51 26.01
C THR A 338 -3.14 -13.17 26.64
N LYS A 339 -2.91 -12.16 25.79
CA LYS A 339 -2.69 -10.78 26.20
C LYS A 339 -3.85 -9.95 25.69
N LYS A 340 -4.64 -9.37 26.60
CA LYS A 340 -5.74 -8.47 26.27
C LYS A 340 -5.25 -7.27 25.46
N THR A 341 -5.88 -7.02 24.32
CA THR A 341 -5.57 -5.92 23.39
C THR A 341 -6.67 -4.85 23.35
N GLY A 342 -7.89 -5.20 23.73
CA GLY A 342 -9.03 -4.30 23.71
C GLY A 342 -10.27 -4.89 24.38
N GLU A 343 -11.33 -4.10 24.44
CA GLU A 343 -12.63 -4.51 24.96
C GLU A 343 -13.64 -4.48 23.81
N ILE A 344 -14.57 -5.43 23.80
CA ILE A 344 -15.64 -5.51 22.82
C ILE A 344 -16.92 -5.03 23.48
N TYR A 345 -17.56 -4.04 22.85
CA TYR A 345 -18.82 -3.48 23.30
C TYR A 345 -19.89 -3.71 22.25
N GLU A 346 -21.09 -4.02 22.71
CA GLU A 346 -22.29 -4.05 21.88
C GLU A 346 -23.33 -3.07 22.45
N LYS A 347 -24.08 -2.45 21.55
CA LYS A 347 -25.19 -1.56 21.88
C LYS A 347 -26.35 -2.40 22.43
N ASP A 348 -26.76 -2.16 23.66
CA ASP A 348 -27.93 -2.82 24.27
C ASP A 348 -29.10 -1.83 24.36
N GLU A 349 -30.03 -1.95 23.41
CA GLU A 349 -31.19 -1.06 23.33
C GLU A 349 -32.15 -1.20 24.51
N LYS A 350 -32.14 -2.32 25.22
CA LYS A 350 -33.02 -2.54 26.37
C LYS A 350 -32.54 -1.77 27.60
N THR A 351 -31.23 -1.74 27.82
CA THR A 351 -30.63 -1.02 28.94
C THR A 351 -30.28 0.43 28.59
N GLY A 352 -30.24 0.78 27.31
CA GLY A 352 -29.80 2.09 26.84
C GLY A 352 -28.30 2.32 27.05
N THR A 353 -27.51 1.25 27.14
CA THR A 353 -26.08 1.31 27.44
C THR A 353 -25.25 0.43 26.50
N TYR A 354 -23.94 0.68 26.45
CA TYR A 354 -23.00 -0.21 25.76
C TYR A 354 -22.56 -1.33 26.70
N ARG A 355 -23.01 -2.55 26.45
CA ARG A 355 -22.64 -3.71 27.24
C ARG A 355 -21.32 -4.27 26.75
N LYS A 356 -20.38 -4.46 27.67
CA LYS A 356 -19.15 -5.20 27.36
C LYS A 356 -19.48 -6.68 27.14
N THR A 357 -19.20 -7.20 25.95
CA THR A 357 -19.51 -8.60 25.58
C THR A 357 -18.28 -9.50 25.55
N GLY A 358 -17.09 -8.92 25.49
CA GLY A 358 -15.85 -9.69 25.53
C GLY A 358 -14.60 -8.82 25.62
N ASP A 359 -13.46 -9.50 25.57
CA ASP A 359 -12.14 -8.89 25.48
C ASP A 359 -11.46 -9.39 24.20
N ARG A 360 -10.81 -8.48 23.47
CA ARG A 360 -9.90 -8.85 22.39
C ARG A 360 -8.58 -9.28 22.99
N PHE A 361 -7.94 -10.26 22.38
CA PHE A 361 -6.66 -10.75 22.84
C PHE A 361 -5.79 -11.27 21.71
N ASN A 362 -4.48 -11.22 21.94
CA ASN A 362 -3.49 -11.93 21.12
C ASN A 362 -2.91 -13.09 21.92
N TYR A 363 -2.61 -14.20 21.25
CA TYR A 363 -1.90 -15.31 21.90
C TYR A 363 -0.50 -14.91 22.33
N THR A 364 -0.07 -15.44 23.49
CA THR A 364 1.32 -15.33 23.94
C THR A 364 2.10 -16.51 23.37
N PHE A 365 2.99 -16.23 22.42
CA PHE A 365 3.82 -17.26 21.79
C PHE A 365 5.08 -17.54 22.59
N SER A 366 5.54 -18.78 22.56
CA SER A 366 6.78 -19.20 23.22
C SER A 366 7.99 -18.44 22.68
N LYS A 367 8.92 -18.11 23.59
CA LYS A 367 10.20 -17.46 23.23
C LYS A 367 11.01 -18.23 22.18
N SER A 368 10.86 -19.56 22.12
CA SER A 368 11.52 -20.38 21.10
C SER A 368 10.96 -20.12 19.70
N GLN A 369 9.69 -19.71 19.57
CA GLN A 369 8.98 -19.56 18.30
C GLN A 369 8.86 -18.12 17.80
N VAL A 370 9.23 -17.12 18.61
CA VAL A 370 9.27 -15.71 18.21
C VAL A 370 10.66 -15.30 17.73
N SER A 371 10.73 -14.42 16.73
CA SER A 371 12.00 -13.89 16.21
C SER A 371 11.88 -12.46 15.72
N LEU A 372 13.03 -11.85 15.44
CA LEU A 372 13.13 -10.62 14.67
C LEU A 372 12.78 -10.90 13.20
N MET A 373 12.04 -9.99 12.57
CA MET A 373 11.60 -10.04 11.17
C MET A 373 10.99 -11.40 10.77
N PRO A 374 9.97 -11.90 11.48
CA PRO A 374 9.30 -13.13 11.08
C PRO A 374 8.48 -12.85 9.81
N ARG A 375 8.93 -13.39 8.68
CA ARG A 375 8.29 -13.23 7.37
C ARG A 375 7.38 -14.41 7.03
N MET A 376 7.70 -15.58 7.56
CA MET A 376 6.84 -16.77 7.50
C MET A 376 6.13 -16.94 8.83
N PHE A 377 4.95 -16.32 8.99
CA PHE A 377 4.26 -16.21 10.29
C PHE A 377 2.82 -16.75 10.31
N ASN A 378 2.27 -17.12 9.15
CA ASN A 378 0.83 -17.36 9.02
C ASN A 378 0.41 -18.76 9.54
N GLU A 379 -0.77 -18.84 10.15
CA GLU A 379 -1.31 -20.06 10.76
C GLU A 379 -2.15 -20.93 9.81
N ASP A 380 -2.50 -20.40 8.63
CA ASP A 380 -3.26 -21.14 7.64
C ASP A 380 -2.49 -22.37 7.15
N LYS A 381 -3.17 -23.52 7.08
CA LYS A 381 -2.54 -24.81 6.79
C LYS A 381 -1.95 -24.86 5.38
N ASP A 382 -2.62 -24.25 4.41
CA ASP A 382 -2.18 -24.24 3.02
C ASP A 382 -0.98 -23.30 2.88
N VAL A 383 -1.03 -22.14 3.55
CA VAL A 383 0.11 -21.21 3.59
C VAL A 383 1.34 -21.84 4.27
N MET A 384 1.15 -22.56 5.37
CA MET A 384 2.25 -23.30 6.03
C MET A 384 2.84 -24.39 5.12
N ALA A 385 1.99 -25.12 4.40
CA ALA A 385 2.45 -26.12 3.43
C ALA A 385 3.26 -25.47 2.30
N ASN A 386 2.86 -24.29 1.83
CA ASN A 386 3.59 -23.53 0.83
C ASN A 386 4.98 -23.09 1.34
N TYR A 387 5.10 -22.63 2.59
CA TYR A 387 6.42 -22.31 3.17
C TYR A 387 7.35 -23.53 3.17
N ILE A 388 6.85 -24.70 3.60
CA ILE A 388 7.62 -25.95 3.64
C ILE A 388 8.02 -26.39 2.23
N SER A 389 7.11 -26.31 1.27
CA SER A 389 7.37 -26.67 -0.12
C SER A 389 8.44 -25.80 -0.76
N MET A 390 8.43 -24.49 -0.48
CA MET A 390 9.31 -23.52 -1.11
C MET A 390 10.69 -23.41 -0.43
N TYR A 391 10.74 -23.46 0.91
CA TYR A 391 11.96 -23.16 1.68
C TYR A 391 12.45 -24.34 2.53
N GLY A 392 11.80 -25.50 2.41
CA GLY A 392 12.13 -26.69 3.17
C GLY A 392 11.42 -26.76 4.51
N ALA A 393 11.26 -27.98 5.01
CA ALA A 393 10.62 -28.25 6.28
C ALA A 393 11.48 -27.78 7.46
N PRO A 394 10.86 -27.29 8.55
CA PRO A 394 11.57 -26.88 9.75
C PRO A 394 12.15 -28.13 10.45
N ASP A 395 13.40 -28.05 10.90
CA ASP A 395 14.00 -29.14 11.68
C ASP A 395 13.26 -29.32 13.01
N PHE A 396 13.35 -30.51 13.60
CA PHE A 396 12.66 -30.84 14.85
C PHE A 396 13.38 -31.94 15.61
N THR A 397 13.24 -31.90 16.93
CA THR A 397 13.82 -32.88 17.86
C THR A 397 12.75 -33.60 18.64
N PHE A 398 13.04 -34.84 19.07
CA PHE A 398 12.16 -35.57 19.97
C PHE A 398 12.00 -34.83 21.31
N ASN A 399 10.78 -34.83 21.86
CA ASN A 399 10.49 -34.14 23.12
C ASN A 399 10.69 -35.06 24.33
N TYR A 400 11.95 -35.20 24.77
CA TYR A 400 12.30 -35.98 25.97
C TYR A 400 11.74 -35.41 27.28
N ALA A 401 11.27 -34.16 27.28
CA ALA A 401 10.69 -33.54 28.46
C ALA A 401 9.23 -33.96 28.72
N ASN A 402 8.59 -34.62 27.75
CA ASN A 402 7.23 -35.14 27.91
C ASN A 402 7.27 -36.59 28.38
N GLU A 403 6.95 -36.80 29.66
CA GLU A 403 6.98 -38.12 30.32
C GLU A 403 6.09 -39.17 29.63
N ASP A 404 4.97 -38.74 29.02
CA ASP A 404 4.03 -39.64 28.33
C ASP A 404 4.62 -40.26 27.05
N VAL A 405 5.62 -39.61 26.45
CA VAL A 405 6.25 -40.07 25.20
C VAL A 405 7.71 -40.48 25.38
N ALA A 406 8.41 -39.97 26.40
CA ALA A 406 9.86 -40.13 26.59
C ALA A 406 10.33 -41.59 26.53
N ASP A 407 9.59 -42.49 27.17
CA ASP A 407 9.91 -43.92 27.26
C ASP A 407 9.06 -44.81 26.35
N SER A 408 8.14 -44.23 25.57
CA SER A 408 7.24 -44.98 24.68
C SER A 408 7.98 -45.47 23.42
N PRO A 409 8.07 -46.80 23.18
CA PRO A 409 8.65 -47.33 21.94
C PRO A 409 7.89 -46.89 20.70
N GLN A 410 6.56 -46.77 20.80
CA GLN A 410 5.69 -46.32 19.71
C GLN A 410 5.96 -44.86 19.36
N ALA A 411 6.15 -44.00 20.37
CA ALA A 411 6.50 -42.60 20.15
C ALA A 411 7.84 -42.44 19.42
N LYS A 412 8.85 -43.23 19.82
CA LYS A 412 10.15 -43.26 19.15
C LYS A 412 10.03 -43.73 17.71
N GLN A 413 9.25 -44.79 17.45
CA GLN A 413 9.00 -45.27 16.09
C GLN A 413 8.31 -44.21 15.20
N ILE A 414 7.31 -43.48 15.72
CA ILE A 414 6.64 -42.40 14.98
C ILE A 414 7.63 -41.25 14.72
N PHE A 415 8.48 -40.91 15.69
CA PHE A 415 9.52 -39.92 15.50
C PHE A 415 10.53 -40.34 14.43
N ASP A 416 10.99 -41.59 14.43
CA ASP A 416 11.91 -42.12 13.43
C ASP A 416 11.27 -42.12 12.02
N GLU A 417 9.97 -42.42 11.91
CA GLU A 417 9.22 -42.28 10.64
C GLU A 417 9.22 -40.82 10.16
N LEU A 418 8.94 -39.88 11.06
CA LEU A 418 8.97 -38.45 10.74
C LEU A 418 10.38 -38.00 10.34
N ARG A 419 11.42 -38.45 11.03
CA ARG A 419 12.82 -38.16 10.69
C ARG A 419 13.19 -38.72 9.32
N GLY A 420 12.75 -39.94 9.00
CA GLY A 420 12.90 -40.52 7.66
C GLY A 420 12.27 -39.64 6.58
N LYS A 421 11.01 -39.21 6.77
CA LYS A 421 10.35 -38.28 5.84
C LYS A 421 11.06 -36.93 5.71
N TYR A 422 11.64 -36.43 6.81
CA TYR A 422 12.41 -35.19 6.80
C TYR A 422 13.70 -35.33 6.00
N GLU A 423 14.44 -36.41 6.22
CA GLU A 423 15.68 -36.73 5.50
C GLU A 423 15.44 -37.00 4.01
N ASP A 424 14.33 -37.66 3.68
CA ASP A 424 13.87 -37.90 2.30
C ASP A 424 13.21 -36.66 1.65
N LYS A 425 13.04 -35.56 2.39
CA LYS A 425 12.38 -34.31 1.94
C LYS A 425 10.93 -34.49 1.48
N THR A 426 10.22 -35.47 2.03
CA THR A 426 8.80 -35.74 1.73
C THR A 426 7.85 -35.31 2.86
N ILE A 427 8.38 -34.83 3.99
CA ILE A 427 7.57 -34.39 5.13
C ILE A 427 6.71 -33.18 4.78
N THR A 428 5.47 -33.18 5.27
CA THR A 428 4.47 -32.13 5.00
C THR A 428 4.04 -31.42 6.28
N ALA A 429 3.43 -30.23 6.16
CA ALA A 429 2.81 -29.54 7.30
C ALA A 429 1.80 -30.43 8.04
N ALA A 430 1.08 -31.29 7.32
CA ALA A 430 0.11 -32.22 7.90
C ALA A 430 0.76 -33.27 8.80
N ASP A 431 1.98 -33.73 8.48
CA ASP A 431 2.73 -34.66 9.31
C ASP A 431 3.06 -34.06 10.69
N TYR A 432 3.51 -32.79 10.73
CA TYR A 432 3.73 -32.06 11.99
C TYR A 432 2.43 -31.91 12.79
N LEU A 433 1.35 -31.47 12.12
CA LEU A 433 0.05 -31.27 12.76
C LEU A 433 -0.55 -32.57 13.32
N LYS A 434 -0.26 -33.73 12.71
CA LYS A 434 -0.71 -35.04 13.19
C LYS A 434 -0.09 -35.41 14.53
N VAL A 435 1.19 -35.06 14.76
CA VAL A 435 1.89 -35.39 16.01
C VAL A 435 1.82 -34.30 17.08
N LYS A 436 1.45 -33.08 16.70
CA LYS A 436 1.29 -31.93 17.61
C LYS A 436 0.43 -32.24 18.85
N PRO A 437 -0.75 -32.89 18.78
CA PRO A 437 -1.56 -33.18 19.96
C PRO A 437 -0.87 -34.05 21.01
N TYR A 438 0.08 -34.89 20.60
CA TYR A 438 0.82 -35.79 21.47
C TYR A 438 2.08 -35.15 22.08
N ASN A 439 2.35 -33.87 21.75
CA ASN A 439 3.53 -33.15 22.22
C ASN A 439 4.84 -33.97 22.03
N LEU A 440 4.93 -34.64 20.87
CA LEU A 440 5.98 -35.60 20.54
C LEU A 440 7.30 -34.95 20.15
N ILE A 441 7.24 -33.79 19.50
CA ILE A 441 8.38 -33.10 18.88
C ILE A 441 8.43 -31.63 19.29
N ASN A 442 9.65 -31.10 19.36
CA ASN A 442 9.94 -29.68 19.44
C ASN A 442 10.39 -29.20 18.06
N VAL A 443 9.64 -28.28 17.46
CA VAL A 443 9.88 -27.79 16.09
C VAL A 443 10.76 -26.54 16.16
N GLN A 444 11.85 -26.52 15.40
CA GLN A 444 12.72 -25.34 15.34
C GLN A 444 12.07 -24.25 14.49
N LYS A 445 12.15 -23.00 14.96
CA LYS A 445 11.72 -21.86 14.16
C LYS A 445 12.65 -21.59 12.97
N PRO A 446 12.16 -20.96 11.90
CA PRO A 446 13.01 -20.45 10.84
C PRO A 446 14.04 -19.46 11.38
N SER A 447 15.27 -19.55 10.87
CA SER A 447 16.32 -18.59 11.15
C SER A 447 16.01 -17.21 10.53
N LEU A 448 16.74 -16.18 10.96
CA LEU A 448 16.68 -14.87 10.29
C LEU A 448 17.08 -15.00 8.81
N ALA A 449 18.06 -15.84 8.48
CA ALA A 449 18.50 -16.05 7.10
C ALA A 449 17.37 -16.63 6.23
N GLN A 450 16.62 -17.63 6.71
CA GLN A 450 15.47 -18.18 5.97
C GLN A 450 14.34 -17.17 5.81
N ASN A 451 14.05 -16.37 6.85
CA ASN A 451 13.06 -15.30 6.74
C ASN A 451 13.48 -14.20 5.74
N MET A 452 14.77 -13.87 5.69
CA MET A 452 15.31 -12.90 4.72
C MET A 452 15.39 -13.48 3.32
N ASP A 453 15.67 -14.77 3.17
CA ASP A 453 15.59 -15.46 1.89
C ASP A 453 14.16 -15.37 1.34
N TYR A 454 13.15 -15.74 2.13
CA TYR A 454 11.73 -15.57 1.74
C TYR A 454 11.37 -14.12 1.39
N PHE A 455 11.84 -13.16 2.19
CA PHE A 455 11.61 -11.74 1.92
C PHE A 455 12.20 -11.30 0.58
N ILE A 456 13.42 -11.71 0.27
CA ILE A 456 14.15 -11.26 -0.91
C ILE A 456 13.69 -12.00 -2.15
N THR A 457 13.65 -13.33 -2.13
CA THR A 457 13.43 -14.15 -3.32
C THR A 457 11.96 -14.22 -3.70
N PHE A 458 11.06 -14.45 -2.74
CA PHE A 458 9.63 -14.49 -3.02
C PHE A 458 8.97 -13.12 -2.88
N GLN A 459 8.99 -12.52 -1.68
CA GLN A 459 8.16 -11.34 -1.42
C GLN A 459 8.61 -10.10 -2.23
N ASN A 460 9.91 -9.93 -2.46
CA ASN A 460 10.41 -8.85 -3.30
C ASN A 460 10.72 -9.31 -4.73
N GLY A 461 11.34 -10.47 -4.93
CA GLY A 461 11.71 -10.98 -6.24
C GLY A 461 10.50 -11.45 -7.06
N TYR A 462 9.90 -12.58 -6.65
CA TYR A 462 8.76 -13.16 -7.36
C TYR A 462 7.51 -12.29 -7.31
N TYR A 463 7.26 -11.58 -6.22
CA TYR A 463 6.04 -10.80 -6.09
C TYR A 463 6.24 -9.39 -6.68
N PHE A 464 7.00 -8.52 -6.03
CA PHE A 464 7.15 -7.13 -6.47
C PHE A 464 7.91 -6.96 -7.79
N VAL A 465 9.13 -7.50 -7.90
CA VAL A 465 9.99 -7.30 -9.08
C VAL A 465 9.36 -7.92 -10.32
N ARG A 466 8.70 -9.08 -10.21
CA ARG A 466 7.91 -9.67 -11.32
C ARG A 466 6.86 -8.69 -11.85
N TYR A 467 6.08 -8.04 -10.99
CA TYR A 467 5.10 -7.04 -11.42
C TYR A 467 5.76 -5.79 -12.01
N LEU A 468 6.89 -5.34 -11.47
CA LEU A 468 7.66 -4.26 -12.08
C LEU A 468 8.09 -4.63 -13.51
N MET A 469 8.52 -5.87 -13.72
CA MET A 469 8.90 -6.37 -15.04
C MET A 469 7.69 -6.56 -15.97
N TRP A 470 6.52 -6.98 -15.48
CA TRP A 470 5.28 -7.00 -16.28
C TRP A 470 5.02 -5.65 -16.93
N ASN A 471 5.15 -4.58 -16.14
CA ASN A 471 4.81 -3.24 -16.57
C ASN A 471 5.86 -2.58 -17.48
N PHE A 472 7.15 -2.96 -17.38
CA PHE A 472 8.23 -2.24 -18.06
C PHE A 472 9.17 -3.10 -18.93
N VAL A 473 8.95 -4.42 -18.98
CA VAL A 473 9.70 -5.37 -19.83
C VAL A 473 8.76 -6.21 -20.70
N GLY A 474 7.63 -6.66 -20.13
CA GLY A 474 6.59 -7.41 -20.82
C GLY A 474 5.99 -8.52 -19.94
N ARG A 475 4.83 -9.04 -20.34
CA ARG A 475 4.02 -9.99 -19.57
C ARG A 475 3.78 -11.26 -20.38
N GLN A 476 3.92 -12.42 -19.74
CA GLN A 476 3.75 -13.72 -20.40
C GLN A 476 2.26 -14.00 -20.64
N ASN A 477 1.44 -13.79 -19.62
CA ASN A 477 -0.02 -13.88 -19.63
C ASN A 477 -0.56 -13.31 -18.31
N ASP A 478 -1.88 -13.16 -18.23
CA ASP A 478 -2.60 -12.70 -17.04
C ASP A 478 -3.08 -13.81 -16.09
N LEU A 479 -2.62 -15.04 -16.29
CA LEU A 479 -2.97 -16.15 -15.44
C LEU A 479 -2.27 -16.01 -14.09
N GLU A 480 -3.00 -16.31 -13.02
CA GLU A 480 -2.46 -16.39 -11.66
C GLU A 480 -1.28 -17.37 -11.60
N GLY A 481 -0.13 -16.86 -11.15
CA GLY A 481 1.11 -17.62 -11.09
C GLY A 481 1.40 -18.15 -9.68
N ASN A 482 1.76 -19.43 -9.61
CA ASN A 482 2.29 -20.11 -8.43
C ASN A 482 3.76 -20.53 -8.62
N MET A 483 4.56 -19.66 -9.24
CA MET A 483 5.94 -19.90 -9.69
C MET A 483 6.09 -20.96 -10.80
N GLU A 484 5.01 -21.35 -11.50
CA GLU A 484 5.15 -22.19 -12.69
C GLU A 484 5.68 -21.37 -13.88
N ASN A 485 6.52 -21.99 -14.71
CA ASN A 485 7.11 -21.32 -15.89
C ASN A 485 6.10 -20.91 -16.99
N THR A 486 4.83 -21.29 -16.85
CA THR A 486 3.78 -21.09 -17.86
C THR A 486 2.72 -20.06 -17.46
N LYS A 487 2.74 -19.52 -16.24
CA LYS A 487 1.69 -18.62 -15.74
C LYS A 487 2.27 -17.42 -15.03
N GLY A 488 1.74 -16.25 -15.32
CA GLY A 488 2.03 -15.03 -14.59
C GLY A 488 3.51 -14.60 -14.64
N ASN A 489 4.32 -15.04 -15.59
CA ASN A 489 5.72 -14.59 -15.66
C ASN A 489 5.84 -13.28 -16.44
N TRP A 490 6.99 -12.63 -16.33
CA TRP A 490 7.38 -11.56 -17.25
C TRP A 490 8.20 -12.15 -18.40
N ILE A 491 8.12 -11.55 -19.58
CA ILE A 491 8.96 -11.90 -20.74
C ILE A 491 9.45 -10.62 -21.42
N SER A 492 10.64 -10.68 -22.01
CA SER A 492 11.24 -9.54 -22.69
C SER A 492 10.90 -9.46 -24.17
N GLY A 493 10.62 -10.60 -24.80
CA GLY A 493 10.55 -10.73 -26.25
C GLY A 493 11.89 -11.07 -26.92
N ILE A 494 12.96 -11.21 -26.14
CA ILE A 494 14.28 -11.63 -26.61
C ILE A 494 14.43 -13.14 -26.33
N PRO A 495 14.39 -14.01 -27.36
CA PRO A 495 14.28 -15.46 -27.16
C PRO A 495 15.39 -16.07 -26.28
N PHE A 496 16.63 -15.59 -26.39
CA PHE A 496 17.74 -16.09 -25.57
C PHE A 496 17.52 -15.82 -24.06
N ILE A 497 16.97 -14.67 -23.70
CA ILE A 497 16.70 -14.30 -22.31
C ILE A 497 15.47 -15.08 -21.82
N ASP A 498 14.37 -15.02 -22.57
CA ASP A 498 13.11 -15.63 -22.16
C ASP A 498 13.24 -17.16 -22.05
N ASN A 499 13.96 -17.79 -22.98
CA ASN A 499 14.18 -19.24 -22.96
C ASN A 499 15.10 -19.68 -21.82
N ALA A 500 16.06 -18.85 -21.41
CA ALA A 500 16.92 -19.13 -20.26
C ALA A 500 16.14 -19.05 -18.94
N LEU A 501 15.14 -18.16 -18.85
CA LEU A 501 14.33 -17.98 -17.65
C LEU A 501 13.21 -19.03 -17.52
N LEU A 502 12.49 -19.31 -18.62
CA LEU A 502 11.19 -20.00 -18.56
C LEU A 502 11.11 -21.22 -19.50
N GLY A 503 12.20 -21.56 -20.19
CA GLY A 503 12.22 -22.57 -21.25
C GLY A 503 11.65 -22.05 -22.57
N ASN A 504 11.63 -22.90 -23.60
CA ASN A 504 11.30 -22.48 -24.97
C ASN A 504 9.88 -21.90 -25.09
N GLN A 505 9.77 -20.58 -25.24
CA GLN A 505 8.49 -19.87 -25.31
C GLN A 505 7.71 -20.16 -26.59
N ASP A 506 8.37 -20.51 -27.69
CA ASP A 506 7.71 -20.85 -28.97
C ASP A 506 6.96 -22.18 -28.90
N LYS A 507 7.32 -23.03 -27.92
CA LYS A 507 6.63 -24.31 -27.65
C LYS A 507 5.52 -24.19 -26.61
N MET A 508 5.21 -22.99 -26.15
CA MET A 508 4.18 -22.78 -25.14
C MET A 508 2.79 -23.19 -25.68
N PRO A 509 2.05 -24.05 -24.96
CA PRO A 509 0.69 -24.41 -25.36
C PRO A 509 -0.21 -23.17 -25.50
N ALA A 510 -1.06 -23.16 -26.53
CA ALA A 510 -1.91 -22.01 -26.87
C ALA A 510 -2.78 -21.51 -25.69
N LYS A 511 -3.19 -22.39 -24.77
CA LYS A 511 -3.99 -22.03 -23.58
C LYS A 511 -3.28 -21.07 -22.60
N PHE A 512 -1.97 -20.93 -22.69
CA PHE A 512 -1.17 -20.03 -21.84
C PHE A 512 -0.78 -18.74 -22.55
N LYS A 513 -1.27 -18.52 -23.77
CA LYS A 513 -1.03 -17.30 -24.55
C LYS A 513 -2.36 -16.58 -24.75
N ASN A 514 -2.42 -15.31 -24.41
CA ASN A 514 -3.64 -14.51 -24.51
C ASN A 514 -3.31 -13.05 -24.85
N GLU A 515 -4.32 -12.18 -24.82
CA GLU A 515 -4.20 -10.77 -25.17
C GLU A 515 -3.23 -10.00 -24.27
N SER A 516 -2.99 -10.49 -23.05
CA SER A 516 -2.02 -9.93 -22.11
C SER A 516 -0.58 -10.37 -22.38
N THR A 517 -0.32 -11.21 -23.39
CA THR A 517 1.04 -11.57 -23.80
C THR A 517 1.69 -10.40 -24.57
N VAL A 518 2.51 -9.60 -23.88
CA VAL A 518 3.14 -8.39 -24.43
C VAL A 518 4.67 -8.38 -24.21
N LYS A 519 5.40 -7.72 -25.11
CA LYS A 519 6.87 -7.73 -25.15
C LYS A 519 7.40 -6.32 -25.41
N PHE A 520 8.15 -5.76 -24.46
CA PHE A 520 8.67 -4.39 -24.54
C PHE A 520 10.19 -4.31 -24.72
N PHE A 521 10.88 -5.44 -24.85
CA PHE A 521 12.31 -5.52 -25.17
C PHE A 521 13.20 -4.69 -24.22
N PHE A 522 12.79 -4.59 -22.94
CA PHE A 522 13.41 -3.75 -21.92
C PHE A 522 13.43 -2.24 -22.20
N LEU A 523 12.82 -1.74 -23.28
CA LEU A 523 12.92 -0.33 -23.65
C LEU A 523 12.40 0.63 -22.57
N PRO A 524 11.19 0.43 -21.98
CA PRO A 524 10.71 1.28 -20.89
C PRO A 524 11.61 1.18 -19.65
N LEU A 525 12.02 -0.05 -19.27
CA LEU A 525 12.91 -0.27 -18.13
C LEU A 525 14.25 0.45 -18.29
N ILE A 526 14.90 0.31 -19.44
CA ILE A 526 16.18 0.96 -19.73
C ILE A 526 16.03 2.48 -19.67
N LEU A 527 14.96 3.03 -20.24
CA LEU A 527 14.70 4.46 -20.19
C LEU A 527 14.50 4.95 -18.75
N GLY A 528 13.76 4.18 -17.93
CA GLY A 528 13.62 4.43 -16.50
C GLY A 528 14.95 4.39 -15.74
N LEU A 529 15.80 3.40 -16.01
CA LEU A 529 17.14 3.30 -15.39
C LEU A 529 18.04 4.47 -15.80
N ILE A 530 18.02 4.89 -17.06
CA ILE A 530 18.74 6.08 -17.52
C ILE A 530 18.29 7.30 -16.71
N GLY A 531 16.97 7.51 -16.57
CA GLY A 531 16.44 8.64 -15.80
C GLY A 531 16.76 8.58 -14.31
N PHE A 532 16.72 7.38 -13.72
CA PHE A 532 17.11 7.12 -12.33
C PHE A 532 18.54 7.60 -12.07
N PHE A 533 19.51 7.12 -12.87
CA PHE A 533 20.91 7.52 -12.71
C PHE A 533 21.14 8.96 -13.16
N PHE A 534 20.42 9.46 -14.14
CA PHE A 534 20.51 10.86 -14.58
C PHE A 534 20.13 11.84 -13.48
N GLN A 535 19.04 11.55 -12.75
CA GLN A 535 18.58 12.36 -11.64
C GLN A 535 19.47 12.19 -10.41
N LEU A 536 19.85 10.95 -10.05
CA LEU A 536 20.74 10.65 -8.91
C LEU A 536 22.01 11.52 -8.94
N ASN A 537 22.60 11.66 -10.13
CA ASN A 537 23.86 12.39 -10.32
C ASN A 537 23.69 13.91 -10.40
N ARG A 538 22.49 14.44 -10.68
CA ARG A 538 22.26 15.88 -10.89
C ARG A 538 21.45 16.56 -9.79
N ASP A 539 20.51 15.85 -9.18
CA ASP A 539 19.63 16.35 -8.13
C ASP A 539 19.32 15.26 -7.11
N PHE A 540 20.30 14.97 -6.25
CA PHE A 540 20.19 13.95 -5.21
C PHE A 540 18.99 14.18 -4.26
N GLY A 541 18.66 15.44 -3.94
CA GLY A 541 17.58 15.76 -3.00
C GLY A 541 16.20 15.34 -3.54
N ARG A 542 15.88 15.74 -4.77
CA ARG A 542 14.61 15.34 -5.42
C ARG A 542 14.63 13.88 -5.87
N PHE A 543 15.79 13.36 -6.25
CA PHE A 543 15.97 11.92 -6.47
C PHE A 543 15.59 11.11 -5.23
N TYR A 544 16.11 11.47 -4.05
CA TYR A 544 15.83 10.76 -2.81
C TYR A 544 14.35 10.88 -2.41
N ALA A 545 13.70 12.01 -2.71
CA ALA A 545 12.26 12.15 -2.54
C ALA A 545 11.48 11.14 -3.40
N LEU A 546 11.79 11.02 -4.69
CA LEU A 546 11.15 10.03 -5.58
C LEU A 546 11.50 8.58 -5.20
N LEU A 547 12.75 8.34 -4.79
CA LEU A 547 13.19 7.04 -4.28
C LEU A 547 12.39 6.64 -3.02
N SER A 548 12.13 7.58 -2.11
CA SER A 548 11.31 7.31 -0.92
C SER A 548 9.88 6.89 -1.29
N LEU A 549 9.26 7.55 -2.28
CA LEU A 549 7.96 7.15 -2.80
C LEU A 549 8.03 5.75 -3.40
N PHE A 550 9.00 5.50 -4.28
CA PHE A 550 9.19 4.21 -4.94
C PHE A 550 9.35 3.07 -3.93
N ILE A 551 10.26 3.21 -2.95
CA ILE A 551 10.55 2.17 -1.94
C ILE A 551 9.34 1.94 -1.02
N LEU A 552 8.68 3.00 -0.55
CA LEU A 552 7.54 2.86 0.35
C LEU A 552 6.33 2.23 -0.33
N THR A 553 6.11 2.55 -1.61
CA THR A 553 5.01 1.99 -2.43
C THR A 553 5.36 0.67 -3.12
N SER A 554 6.53 0.09 -2.82
CA SER A 554 6.96 -1.24 -3.25
C SER A 554 7.33 -2.11 -2.05
N ILE A 555 8.63 -2.16 -1.71
CA ILE A 555 9.21 -2.92 -0.61
C ILE A 555 8.52 -2.60 0.72
N GLY A 556 8.17 -1.33 0.94
CA GLY A 556 7.46 -0.89 2.15
C GLY A 556 6.07 -1.52 2.30
N ILE A 557 5.29 -1.60 1.22
CA ILE A 557 3.99 -2.28 1.22
C ILE A 557 4.20 -3.78 1.45
N VAL A 558 5.11 -4.43 0.71
CA VAL A 558 5.43 -5.86 0.88
C VAL A 558 5.83 -6.18 2.33
N PHE A 559 6.69 -5.33 2.90
CA PHE A 559 7.12 -5.44 4.28
C PHE A 559 5.94 -5.33 5.25
N TYR A 560 5.12 -4.29 5.07
CA TYR A 560 3.99 -4.02 5.95
C TYR A 560 2.89 -5.08 5.86
N THR A 561 2.51 -5.54 4.66
CA THR A 561 1.38 -6.45 4.46
C THR A 561 1.70 -7.92 4.71
N GLY A 562 2.98 -8.29 4.77
CA GLY A 562 3.29 -9.70 5.07
C GLY A 562 2.88 -10.67 3.96
N VAL A 563 2.97 -10.26 2.68
CA VAL A 563 2.48 -11.03 1.52
C VAL A 563 2.80 -12.52 1.65
N LYS A 564 1.77 -13.35 1.51
CA LYS A 564 1.82 -14.81 1.68
C LYS A 564 2.03 -15.51 0.33
N PRO A 565 2.56 -16.74 0.31
CA PRO A 565 2.64 -17.50 -0.92
C PRO A 565 1.27 -17.93 -1.42
N PHE A 566 1.03 -17.68 -2.72
CA PHE A 566 -0.13 -18.16 -3.48
C PHE A 566 -1.47 -17.73 -2.87
N GLU A 567 -1.67 -16.41 -2.81
CA GLU A 567 -3.01 -15.86 -2.55
C GLU A 567 -3.99 -16.24 -3.67
N VAL A 568 -5.28 -16.01 -3.47
CA VAL A 568 -6.36 -16.40 -4.41
C VAL A 568 -6.45 -15.54 -5.68
N ARG A 569 -5.59 -14.52 -5.80
CA ARG A 569 -5.42 -13.67 -6.98
C ARG A 569 -4.13 -12.86 -6.92
N GLU A 570 -3.69 -12.38 -8.07
CA GLU A 570 -2.63 -11.38 -8.19
C GLU A 570 -3.06 -10.04 -7.55
N ARG A 571 -2.11 -9.30 -6.96
CA ARG A 571 -2.36 -7.97 -6.35
C ARG A 571 -1.31 -6.93 -6.73
N ASP A 572 -0.95 -6.91 -8.00
CA ASP A 572 -0.07 -5.92 -8.61
C ASP A 572 -0.56 -4.48 -8.41
N TYR A 573 -1.88 -4.25 -8.40
CA TYR A 573 -2.52 -2.95 -8.12
C TYR A 573 -2.07 -2.32 -6.80
N ALA A 574 -1.67 -3.10 -5.79
CA ALA A 574 -1.14 -2.57 -4.53
C ALA A 574 0.19 -1.83 -4.71
N MET A 575 0.93 -2.14 -5.78
CA MET A 575 2.26 -1.58 -6.09
C MET A 575 2.20 -0.47 -7.14
N VAL A 576 1.01 -0.08 -7.61
CA VAL A 576 0.82 0.91 -8.68
C VAL A 576 1.52 2.26 -8.39
N GLY A 577 1.62 2.66 -7.12
CA GLY A 577 2.35 3.85 -6.70
C GLY A 577 3.85 3.80 -7.01
N SER A 578 4.46 2.61 -7.02
CA SER A 578 5.87 2.43 -7.38
C SER A 578 6.07 2.51 -8.89
N PHE A 579 5.10 2.02 -9.67
CA PHE A 579 5.11 2.13 -11.13
C PHE A 579 4.93 3.59 -11.57
N TYR A 580 4.08 4.34 -10.87
CA TYR A 580 3.97 5.80 -11.02
C TYR A 580 5.32 6.50 -10.78
N ALA A 581 6.00 6.18 -9.68
CA ALA A 581 7.30 6.76 -9.37
C ALA A 581 8.37 6.38 -10.42
N PHE A 582 8.36 5.13 -10.89
CA PHE A 582 9.27 4.67 -11.93
C PHE A 582 9.03 5.36 -13.29
N ALA A 583 7.77 5.61 -13.64
CA ALA A 583 7.40 6.35 -14.85
C ALA A 583 7.90 7.79 -14.86
N ILE A 584 8.06 8.42 -13.68
CA ILE A 584 8.75 9.72 -13.58
C ILE A 584 10.18 9.58 -14.10
N TRP A 585 10.90 8.54 -13.67
CA TRP A 585 12.25 8.28 -14.18
C TRP A 585 12.26 7.92 -15.67
N ILE A 586 11.25 7.23 -16.20
CA ILE A 586 11.15 7.01 -17.66
C ILE A 586 11.13 8.36 -18.40
N GLY A 587 10.32 9.32 -17.94
CA GLY A 587 10.30 10.68 -18.49
C GLY A 587 11.64 11.39 -18.36
N LEU A 588 12.30 11.31 -17.20
CA LEU A 588 13.64 11.88 -16.99
C LEU A 588 14.71 11.21 -17.88
N GLY A 589 14.56 9.93 -18.19
CA GLY A 589 15.44 9.20 -19.11
C GLY A 589 15.28 9.69 -20.55
N ALA A 590 14.04 9.90 -20.99
CA ALA A 590 13.76 10.51 -22.28
C ALA A 590 14.39 11.92 -22.38
N ALA A 591 14.24 12.72 -21.32
CA ALA A 591 14.90 14.03 -21.22
C ALA A 591 16.43 13.93 -21.30
N ALA A 592 17.04 12.94 -20.63
CA ALA A 592 18.48 12.73 -20.65
C ALA A 592 19.01 12.45 -22.06
N ILE A 593 18.33 11.58 -22.82
CA ILE A 593 18.68 11.26 -24.20
C ILE A 593 18.52 12.49 -25.10
N LEU A 594 17.37 13.18 -25.00
CA LEU A 594 17.10 14.39 -25.79
C LEU A 594 18.15 15.47 -25.51
N TRP A 595 18.46 15.71 -24.24
CA TRP A 595 19.47 16.68 -23.82
C TRP A 595 20.89 16.29 -24.27
N PHE A 596 21.24 15.00 -24.22
CA PHE A 596 22.53 14.53 -24.73
C PHE A 596 22.68 14.81 -26.23
N ILE A 597 21.67 14.50 -27.02
CA ILE A 597 21.70 14.77 -28.47
C ILE A 597 21.72 16.27 -28.77
N GLN A 598 20.98 17.08 -28.02
CA GLN A 598 21.06 18.55 -28.12
C GLN A 598 22.48 19.09 -27.94
N SER A 599 23.24 18.51 -26.99
CA SER A 599 24.62 18.93 -26.75
C SER A 599 25.54 18.66 -27.95
N LYS A 600 25.15 17.76 -28.86
CA LYS A 600 25.89 17.38 -30.06
C LYS A 600 25.33 18.04 -31.33
N VAL A 601 24.01 18.20 -31.42
CA VAL A 601 23.29 18.70 -32.60
C VAL A 601 22.30 19.78 -32.17
N LYS A 602 22.61 21.04 -32.48
CA LYS A 602 21.77 22.20 -32.16
C LYS A 602 20.67 22.42 -33.21
N SER A 603 19.71 21.49 -33.33
CA SER A 603 18.60 21.55 -34.30
C SER A 603 17.26 21.17 -33.67
N ASN A 604 16.22 22.00 -33.81
CA ASN A 604 14.85 21.67 -33.36
C ASN A 604 14.34 20.43 -34.09
N GLY A 605 14.59 20.33 -35.40
CA GLY A 605 14.14 19.20 -36.21
C GLY A 605 14.69 17.88 -35.70
N ALA A 606 15.97 17.85 -35.32
CA ALA A 606 16.60 16.67 -34.72
C ALA A 606 15.96 16.28 -33.38
N ASN A 607 15.66 17.26 -32.51
CA ASN A 607 15.00 17.01 -31.22
C ASN A 607 13.57 16.52 -31.38
N ILE A 608 12.81 17.10 -32.31
CA ILE A 608 11.44 16.70 -32.59
C ILE A 608 11.44 15.28 -33.16
N ALA A 609 12.30 14.99 -34.14
CA ALA A 609 12.41 13.65 -34.71
C ALA A 609 12.75 12.61 -33.64
N LEU A 610 13.73 12.89 -32.77
CA LEU A 610 14.08 12.00 -31.68
C LEU A 610 12.97 11.86 -30.63
N GLY A 611 12.28 12.96 -30.29
CA GLY A 611 11.13 12.93 -29.39
C GLY A 611 10.01 12.03 -29.93
N VAL A 612 9.72 12.11 -31.24
CA VAL A 612 8.76 11.23 -31.92
C VAL A 612 9.23 9.78 -31.91
N VAL A 613 10.52 9.50 -32.11
CA VAL A 613 11.06 8.15 -31.98
C VAL A 613 10.89 7.60 -30.56
N LEU A 614 11.15 8.42 -29.53
CA LEU A 614 10.97 8.03 -28.14
C LEU A 614 9.51 7.79 -27.77
N LEU A 615 8.55 8.46 -28.41
CA LEU A 615 7.12 8.14 -28.27
C LEU A 615 6.77 6.74 -28.80
N GLY A 616 7.61 6.14 -29.64
CA GLY A 616 7.46 4.73 -30.03
C GLY A 616 7.52 3.76 -28.85
N VAL A 617 8.19 4.12 -27.74
CA VAL A 617 8.27 3.30 -26.52
C VAL A 617 6.90 3.12 -25.87
N PRO A 618 6.17 4.18 -25.46
CA PRO A 618 4.83 4.03 -24.92
C PRO A 618 3.82 3.49 -25.94
N PHE A 619 3.90 3.85 -27.22
CA PHE A 619 2.97 3.32 -28.23
C PHE A 619 3.12 1.82 -28.49
N MET A 620 4.28 1.23 -28.20
CA MET A 620 4.46 -0.22 -28.23
C MET A 620 3.81 -0.91 -27.02
N MET A 621 3.61 -0.17 -25.91
CA MET A 621 2.97 -0.71 -24.71
C MET A 621 1.44 -0.74 -24.80
N GLY A 622 0.84 0.16 -25.60
CA GLY A 622 -0.60 0.40 -25.66
C GLY A 622 -1.33 -0.15 -26.87
#